data_AF-A0A2G9C2Q9-F1
#
_entry.id   AF-A0A2G9C2Q9-F1
#
_cell.length_a   1.000
_cell.length_b   1.000
_cell.length_c   1.000
_cell.angle_alpha   90.00
_cell.angle_beta   90.00
_cell.angle_gamma   90.00
#
_symmetry.space_group_name_H-M   'P 1'
#
loop_
_entity.id
_entity.type
_entity.pdbx_description
1 polymer ?
#
loop_
_entity_poly.entity_id
_entity_poly.type
_entity_poly.pdbx_seq_one_letter_code
_entity_poly.pdbx_strand_id
1 'polypeptide(L)'
;MDRPAPAPAPRPAARAAVPSTDSVHEDPYFDIPASAYGDEGSHGADEVHIPHDVDVGVASGAAPQGQPPRKWEPKGDFKGKGGKGKWSGKGEWRRRDQDPTIGMPLELPPAPMNLAVRMLLLHGELWHQIGEQDLQLLHELPGEHGQLIAWLERFLVDNGPTPWAVLQVALQEADLMDLAQRVSGGPLTAPPGDEHLEAEFRETLRKLWIGKLQADADRIARSPQPDMARFQALQQQIRDLKTAL
;
A
#
# COMPACT_ATOMS: atom_id res chain seq x y z
N MET A 1 59.07 11.00 38.98
CA MET A 1 58.58 9.71 38.45
C MET A 1 58.11 9.98 37.03
N ASP A 2 59.07 9.99 36.12
CA ASP A 2 58.86 10.17 34.68
C ASP A 2 58.40 8.86 34.07
N ARG A 3 57.29 8.89 33.33
CA ARG A 3 56.75 7.73 32.62
C ARG A 3 56.92 8.01 31.12
N PRO A 4 57.66 7.16 30.37
CA PRO A 4 58.07 7.47 29.01
C PRO A 4 56.89 7.36 28.02
N ALA A 5 56.89 8.26 27.04
CA ALA A 5 55.96 8.26 25.90
C ALA A 5 56.17 7.04 24.98
N PRO A 6 55.10 6.45 24.42
CA PRO A 6 55.22 5.33 23.50
C PRO A 6 55.70 5.76 22.10
N ALA A 7 56.56 4.92 21.51
CA ALA A 7 57.18 5.10 20.19
C ALA A 7 56.18 4.99 19.01
N PRO A 8 56.45 5.65 17.87
CA PRO A 8 55.57 5.64 16.70
C PRO A 8 55.67 4.32 15.91
N ALA A 9 54.51 3.78 15.50
CA ALA A 9 54.39 2.60 14.65
C ALA A 9 54.78 2.88 13.18
N PRO A 10 55.30 1.87 12.44
CA PRO A 10 55.83 2.05 11.09
C PRO A 10 54.75 2.26 10.01
N ARG A 11 55.08 3.11 9.03
CA ARG A 11 54.27 3.43 7.85
C ARG A 11 54.07 2.20 6.96
N PRO A 12 52.86 1.92 6.43
CA PRO A 12 52.68 0.91 5.40
C PRO A 12 53.30 1.36 4.07
N ALA A 13 54.01 0.43 3.44
CA ALA A 13 54.69 0.60 2.16
C ALA A 13 53.70 0.85 1.00
N ALA A 14 54.16 1.64 0.02
CA ALA A 14 53.45 1.94 -1.21
C ALA A 14 53.08 0.65 -1.96
N ARG A 15 51.79 0.46 -2.23
CA ARG A 15 51.28 -0.63 -3.05
C ARG A 15 51.38 -0.23 -4.52
N ALA A 16 52.08 -1.06 -5.28
CA ALA A 16 52.36 -0.91 -6.70
C ALA A 16 51.08 -0.80 -7.54
N ALA A 17 51.20 -0.04 -8.63
CA ALA A 17 50.19 0.20 -9.64
C ALA A 17 49.67 -1.12 -10.26
N VAL A 18 48.35 -1.21 -10.38
CA VAL A 18 47.65 -2.25 -11.15
C VAL A 18 47.59 -1.82 -12.63
N PRO A 19 47.89 -2.70 -13.60
CA PRO A 19 47.70 -2.41 -15.01
C PRO A 19 46.22 -2.47 -15.37
N SER A 20 45.72 -1.41 -16.01
CA SER A 20 44.42 -1.35 -16.65
C SER A 20 44.34 -2.39 -17.77
N THR A 21 43.49 -3.40 -17.61
CA THR A 21 43.06 -4.27 -18.72
C THR A 21 41.71 -3.77 -19.22
N ASP A 22 41.78 -3.07 -20.34
CA ASP A 22 40.70 -2.77 -21.26
C ASP A 22 39.90 -4.06 -21.53
N SER A 23 38.71 -4.15 -20.96
CA SER A 23 37.82 -5.30 -21.10
C SER A 23 36.69 -4.86 -22.03
N VAL A 24 36.86 -5.21 -23.30
CA VAL A 24 35.88 -5.07 -24.37
C VAL A 24 34.58 -5.73 -23.94
N HIS A 25 33.49 -4.96 -23.97
CA HIS A 25 32.12 -5.41 -23.73
C HIS A 25 31.70 -6.33 -24.89
N GLU A 26 31.70 -7.64 -24.66
CA GLU A 26 31.09 -8.63 -25.55
C GLU A 26 29.66 -8.85 -25.07
N ASP A 27 28.72 -8.08 -25.63
CA ASP A 27 27.29 -8.35 -25.50
C ASP A 27 26.97 -9.69 -26.21
N PRO A 28 26.24 -10.62 -25.57
CA PRO A 28 25.75 -11.81 -26.25
C PRO A 28 24.64 -11.40 -27.23
N TYR A 29 25.02 -11.24 -28.50
CA TYR A 29 24.10 -11.10 -29.62
C TYR A 29 23.28 -12.38 -29.77
N PHE A 30 22.03 -12.35 -29.33
CA PHE A 30 21.06 -13.41 -29.63
C PHE A 30 20.70 -13.34 -31.12
N ASP A 31 21.22 -14.27 -31.91
CA ASP A 31 20.76 -14.55 -33.28
C ASP A 31 19.31 -15.06 -33.23
N ILE A 32 18.35 -14.15 -33.31
CA ILE A 32 16.95 -14.50 -33.55
C ILE A 32 16.80 -14.76 -35.06
N PRO A 33 16.45 -15.98 -35.50
CA PRO A 33 16.32 -16.26 -36.93
C PRO A 33 15.19 -15.43 -37.55
N ALA A 34 15.40 -14.97 -38.79
CA ALA A 34 14.46 -14.13 -39.55
C ALA A 34 13.07 -14.76 -39.77
N SER A 35 12.87 -16.04 -39.44
CA SER A 35 11.57 -16.72 -39.43
C SER A 35 10.71 -16.44 -38.19
N ALA A 36 11.23 -15.74 -37.18
CA ALA A 36 10.48 -15.35 -35.99
C ALA A 36 9.59 -14.10 -36.21
N TYR A 37 9.82 -13.34 -37.28
CA TYR A 37 8.90 -12.30 -37.73
C TYR A 37 7.86 -12.94 -38.65
N GLY A 38 6.76 -13.40 -38.05
CA GLY A 38 5.57 -13.84 -38.78
C GLY A 38 4.94 -12.69 -39.55
N ASP A 39 4.97 -12.84 -40.87
CA ASP A 39 4.21 -12.12 -41.89
C ASP A 39 2.76 -12.61 -41.86
N GLU A 40 1.81 -11.77 -41.43
CA GLU A 40 0.36 -12.02 -41.62
C GLU A 40 -0.34 -10.68 -41.87
N GLY A 41 -0.07 -10.08 -43.02
CA GLY A 41 -0.86 -8.97 -43.55
C GLY A 41 -2.10 -9.45 -44.32
N SER A 42 -3.28 -9.13 -43.80
CA SER A 42 -4.47 -8.66 -44.53
C SER A 42 -5.21 -9.62 -45.49
N HIS A 43 -6.39 -10.11 -45.07
CA HIS A 43 -7.64 -10.30 -45.84
C HIS A 43 -8.78 -10.24 -44.80
N GLY A 44 -9.74 -9.31 -44.82
CA GLY A 44 -10.86 -9.20 -45.74
C GLY A 44 -12.09 -8.80 -44.89
N ALA A 45 -12.98 -7.99 -45.47
CA ALA A 45 -14.05 -7.26 -44.78
C ALA A 45 -15.15 -8.15 -44.17
N ASP A 46 -15.62 -7.81 -42.97
CA ASP A 46 -17.00 -8.07 -42.51
C ASP A 46 -17.39 -7.04 -41.43
N GLU A 47 -17.87 -5.91 -41.93
CA GLU A 47 -19.09 -5.19 -41.54
C GLU A 47 -19.57 -5.30 -40.07
N VAL A 48 -19.15 -4.34 -39.25
CA VAL A 48 -19.81 -4.00 -37.98
C VAL A 48 -21.09 -3.22 -38.30
N HIS A 49 -22.24 -3.88 -38.08
CA HIS A 49 -23.57 -3.32 -38.21
C HIS A 49 -23.81 -2.19 -37.19
N ILE A 50 -23.71 -0.93 -37.65
CA ILE A 50 -24.17 0.26 -36.93
C ILE A 50 -25.56 0.59 -37.47
N PRO A 51 -26.66 0.42 -36.71
CA PRO A 51 -27.97 0.87 -37.15
C PRO A 51 -28.02 2.40 -37.12
N HIS A 52 -28.08 2.99 -38.31
CA HIS A 52 -28.20 4.42 -38.54
C HIS A 52 -29.56 4.68 -39.21
N ASP A 53 -30.59 4.93 -38.41
CA ASP A 53 -31.84 5.51 -38.90
C ASP A 53 -31.95 6.94 -38.40
N VAL A 54 -31.51 7.87 -39.25
CA VAL A 54 -31.97 9.26 -39.26
C VAL A 54 -32.70 9.47 -40.56
N ASP A 55 -34.01 9.64 -40.47
CA ASP A 55 -34.81 10.19 -41.56
C ASP A 55 -35.18 11.63 -41.20
N VAL A 56 -34.91 12.54 -42.15
CA VAL A 56 -35.05 13.99 -42.00
C VAL A 56 -36.31 14.40 -42.76
N GLY A 57 -37.38 14.73 -42.02
CA GLY A 57 -38.62 15.26 -42.56
C GLY A 57 -38.99 16.61 -41.95
N VAL A 58 -38.86 17.67 -42.74
CA VAL A 58 -39.26 19.05 -42.44
C VAL A 58 -40.78 19.17 -42.27
N ALA A 59 -41.27 19.80 -41.19
CA ALA A 59 -42.30 20.86 -41.22
C ALA A 59 -42.72 21.36 -39.82
N SER A 60 -42.92 22.67 -39.76
CA SER A 60 -43.41 23.51 -38.67
C SER A 60 -44.67 23.03 -37.94
N GLY A 61 -44.77 23.35 -36.64
CA GLY A 61 -46.06 23.67 -36.01
C GLY A 61 -46.30 23.14 -34.59
N ALA A 62 -46.39 24.08 -33.65
CA ALA A 62 -47.23 24.06 -32.44
C ALA A 62 -46.94 23.05 -31.30
N ALA A 63 -46.74 23.60 -30.10
CA ALA A 63 -46.89 22.88 -28.82
C ALA A 63 -48.35 22.44 -28.61
N PRO A 64 -48.58 21.34 -27.88
CA PRO A 64 -49.14 21.52 -26.54
C PRO A 64 -48.66 20.52 -25.47
N GLN A 65 -48.38 21.09 -24.29
CA GLN A 65 -48.79 20.69 -22.93
C GLN A 65 -49.09 19.21 -22.60
N GLY A 66 -48.34 18.70 -21.61
CA GLY A 66 -48.91 18.08 -20.40
C GLY A 66 -49.16 16.57 -20.40
N GLN A 67 -48.17 15.76 -19.99
CA GLN A 67 -48.41 14.43 -19.40
C GLN A 67 -47.42 14.17 -18.23
N PRO A 68 -47.90 13.63 -17.09
CA PRO A 68 -47.06 13.37 -15.91
C PRO A 68 -46.23 12.08 -16.05
N PRO A 69 -45.12 11.93 -15.31
CA PRO A 69 -44.28 10.74 -15.40
C PRO A 69 -45.00 9.50 -14.85
N ARG A 70 -45.03 8.44 -15.66
CA ARG A 70 -45.63 7.14 -15.30
C ARG A 70 -44.80 6.46 -14.20
N LYS A 71 -45.43 6.35 -13.04
CA LYS A 71 -45.01 5.56 -11.87
C LYS A 71 -44.96 4.07 -12.23
N TRP A 72 -43.81 3.45 -11.99
CA TRP A 72 -43.63 2.00 -12.08
C TRP A 72 -44.33 1.34 -10.86
N GLU A 73 -45.32 0.48 -11.12
CA GLU A 73 -46.03 -0.31 -10.11
C GLU A 73 -45.63 -1.79 -10.23
N PRO A 74 -45.11 -2.43 -9.17
CA PRO A 74 -44.93 -3.86 -9.13
C PRO A 74 -46.28 -4.55 -8.84
N LYS A 75 -46.78 -5.31 -9.81
CA LYS A 75 -47.98 -6.14 -9.66
C LYS A 75 -47.54 -7.60 -9.44
N GLY A 76 -47.74 -8.07 -8.22
CA GLY A 76 -47.47 -9.44 -7.81
C GLY A 76 -48.21 -9.75 -6.51
N ASP A 77 -49.46 -10.18 -6.66
CA ASP A 77 -50.40 -10.53 -5.60
C ASP A 77 -49.87 -11.66 -4.70
N PHE A 78 -49.52 -11.35 -3.44
CA PHE A 78 -49.28 -12.36 -2.42
C PHE A 78 -50.58 -12.73 -1.71
N LYS A 79 -51.19 -13.83 -2.12
CA LYS A 79 -52.30 -14.49 -1.41
C LYS A 79 -52.03 -15.99 -1.32
N GLY A 80 -51.54 -16.42 -0.16
CA GLY A 80 -51.29 -17.83 0.13
C GLY A 80 -51.32 -18.10 1.64
N LYS A 81 -52.47 -18.58 2.11
CA LYS A 81 -52.72 -19.07 3.47
C LYS A 81 -51.84 -20.30 3.77
N GLY A 82 -51.26 -20.32 4.98
CA GLY A 82 -51.03 -21.49 5.84
C GLY A 82 -50.53 -22.80 5.23
N GLY A 83 -49.27 -23.15 5.52
CA GLY A 83 -48.77 -24.52 5.38
C GLY A 83 -47.42 -24.69 6.06
N LYS A 84 -47.37 -25.50 7.11
CA LYS A 84 -46.13 -25.95 7.77
C LYS A 84 -45.20 -26.59 6.73
N GLY A 85 -44.08 -25.94 6.41
CA GLY A 85 -43.02 -26.44 5.53
C GLY A 85 -41.66 -26.30 6.19
N LYS A 86 -41.05 -27.44 6.49
CA LYS A 86 -39.77 -27.64 7.18
C LYS A 86 -38.62 -27.01 6.38
N TRP A 87 -37.96 -26.00 6.94
CA TRP A 87 -36.70 -25.44 6.41
C TRP A 87 -35.61 -26.53 6.44
N SER A 88 -35.22 -27.00 5.25
CA SER A 88 -34.13 -27.95 5.05
C SER A 88 -33.46 -27.61 3.73
N GLY A 89 -32.57 -26.62 3.75
CA GLY A 89 -31.75 -26.18 2.63
C GLY A 89 -30.30 -25.98 3.05
N LYS A 90 -29.67 -27.02 3.60
CA LYS A 90 -28.24 -27.06 3.90
C LYS A 90 -27.57 -27.81 2.76
N GLY A 91 -27.00 -27.11 1.78
CA GLY A 91 -26.32 -27.79 0.67
C GLY A 91 -25.58 -26.96 -0.37
N GLU A 92 -25.89 -25.68 -0.58
CA GLU A 92 -25.43 -24.98 -1.81
C GLU A 92 -24.39 -23.87 -1.62
N TRP A 93 -23.80 -23.70 -0.44
CA TRP A 93 -22.68 -22.77 -0.24
C TRP A 93 -21.30 -23.37 -0.53
N ARG A 94 -21.19 -24.70 -0.65
CA ARG A 94 -19.91 -25.43 -0.85
C ARG A 94 -19.49 -25.62 -2.30
N ARG A 95 -20.25 -25.11 -3.28
CA ARG A 95 -19.89 -25.19 -4.71
C ARG A 95 -19.17 -23.95 -5.24
N ARG A 96 -18.99 -22.91 -4.41
CA ARG A 96 -18.20 -21.71 -4.75
C ARG A 96 -16.72 -21.84 -4.36
N ASP A 97 -16.27 -23.05 -4.02
CA ASP A 97 -14.87 -23.33 -3.68
C ASP A 97 -14.08 -23.94 -4.87
N GLN A 98 -14.61 -23.89 -6.10
CA GLN A 98 -13.99 -24.49 -7.30
C GLN A 98 -13.85 -23.51 -8.48
N ASP A 99 -13.62 -22.22 -8.21
CA ASP A 99 -13.11 -21.30 -9.24
C ASP A 99 -11.57 -21.24 -9.11
N PRO A 100 -10.81 -21.87 -10.03
CA PRO A 100 -9.35 -21.89 -9.96
C PRO A 100 -8.70 -20.53 -10.27
N THR A 101 -9.49 -19.48 -10.48
CA THR A 101 -9.00 -18.12 -10.78
C THR A 101 -8.80 -17.26 -9.51
N ILE A 102 -9.23 -17.73 -8.33
CA ILE A 102 -8.99 -17.08 -7.03
C ILE A 102 -7.68 -17.63 -6.42
N GLY A 103 -6.58 -17.45 -7.15
CA GLY A 103 -5.27 -17.99 -6.79
C GLY A 103 -4.14 -16.97 -6.74
N MET A 104 -4.40 -15.71 -7.10
CA MET A 104 -3.50 -14.65 -6.69
C MET A 104 -3.67 -14.49 -5.19
N PRO A 105 -2.59 -14.56 -4.39
CA PRO A 105 -2.65 -14.04 -3.04
C PRO A 105 -3.16 -12.60 -3.20
N LEU A 106 -4.41 -12.34 -2.82
CA LEU A 106 -4.71 -11.00 -2.36
C LEU A 106 -3.77 -10.86 -1.17
N GLU A 107 -2.65 -10.18 -1.37
CA GLU A 107 -1.82 -9.70 -0.28
C GLU A 107 -2.82 -9.06 0.67
N LEU A 108 -3.04 -9.69 1.84
CA LEU A 108 -3.82 -9.05 2.87
C LEU A 108 -3.16 -7.68 3.02
N PRO A 109 -3.93 -6.58 2.97
CA PRO A 109 -3.34 -5.27 3.07
C PRO A 109 -2.45 -5.29 4.31
N PRO A 110 -1.15 -4.95 4.17
CA PRO A 110 -0.24 -5.00 5.29
C PRO A 110 -0.87 -4.25 6.46
N ALA A 111 -0.75 -4.80 7.67
CA ALA A 111 -1.19 -4.06 8.85
C ALA A 111 -0.62 -2.63 8.75
N PRO A 112 -1.39 -1.58 9.10
CA PRO A 112 -0.98 -0.20 8.83
C PRO A 112 0.39 0.16 9.42
N MET A 113 0.83 -0.57 10.46
CA MET A 113 2.18 -0.47 11.04
C MET A 113 3.26 -0.92 10.06
N ASN A 114 3.08 -2.10 9.44
CA ASN A 114 3.99 -2.65 8.45
C ASN A 114 4.09 -1.74 7.24
N LEU A 115 2.95 -1.22 6.77
CA LEU A 115 2.90 -0.30 5.64
C LEU A 115 3.62 1.02 5.94
N ALA A 116 3.40 1.61 7.13
CA ALA A 116 4.07 2.83 7.54
C ALA A 116 5.59 2.64 7.60
N VAL A 117 6.06 1.55 8.22
CA VAL A 117 7.49 1.22 8.29
C VAL A 117 8.07 1.02 6.90
N ARG A 118 7.37 0.27 6.03
CA ARG A 118 7.78 0.07 4.64
C ARG A 118 7.94 1.39 3.89
N MET A 119 6.94 2.28 3.97
CA MET A 119 6.99 3.59 3.32
C MET A 119 8.18 4.40 3.82
N LEU A 120 8.39 4.47 5.13
CA LEU A 120 9.50 5.25 5.72
C LEU A 120 10.90 4.73 5.38
N LEU A 121 11.03 3.42 5.17
CA LEU A 121 12.29 2.80 4.74
C LEU A 121 12.55 3.09 3.26
N LEU A 122 11.54 2.93 2.40
CA LEU A 122 11.71 3.07 0.97
C LEU A 122 11.79 4.55 0.54
N HIS A 123 11.12 5.44 1.26
CA HIS A 123 10.94 6.85 0.92
C HIS A 123 11.46 7.78 2.04
N GLY A 124 12.76 8.08 1.99
CA GLY A 124 13.42 8.95 2.97
C GLY A 124 12.87 10.38 3.01
N GLU A 125 12.26 10.84 1.91
CA GLU A 125 11.64 12.16 1.79
C GLU A 125 10.47 12.38 2.75
N LEU A 126 9.74 11.31 3.11
CA LEU A 126 8.57 11.37 3.99
C LEU A 126 8.91 11.85 5.40
N TRP A 127 10.15 11.68 5.84
CA TRP A 127 10.60 12.05 7.19
C TRP A 127 10.45 13.54 7.52
N HIS A 128 10.52 14.42 6.52
CA HIS A 128 10.34 15.87 6.75
C HIS A 128 8.89 16.26 7.02
N GLN A 129 7.95 15.39 6.71
CA GLN A 129 6.52 15.67 6.79
C GLN A 129 5.92 15.17 8.10
N ILE A 130 6.69 14.41 8.88
CA ILE A 130 6.24 13.82 10.14
C ILE A 130 6.30 14.89 11.24
N GLY A 131 5.15 15.21 11.82
CA GLY A 131 5.10 16.07 13.00
C GLY A 131 5.55 15.32 14.26
N GLU A 132 5.89 16.05 15.33
CA GLU A 132 6.35 15.45 16.60
C GLU A 132 5.38 14.40 17.17
N GLN A 133 4.08 14.65 17.06
CA GLN A 133 3.05 13.72 17.56
C GLN A 133 3.01 12.42 16.74
N ASP A 134 3.18 12.52 15.42
CA ASP A 134 3.21 11.36 14.53
C ASP A 134 4.50 10.54 14.75
N LEU A 135 5.62 11.22 14.98
CA LEU A 135 6.89 10.57 15.31
C LEU A 135 6.80 9.82 16.65
N GLN A 136 6.18 10.44 17.66
CA GLN A 136 5.91 9.78 18.94
C GLN A 136 5.00 8.55 18.76
N LEU A 137 3.96 8.66 17.94
CA LEU A 137 3.10 7.52 17.58
C LEU A 137 3.91 6.38 16.94
N LEU A 138 4.82 6.70 16.02
CA LEU A 138 5.67 5.72 15.34
C LEU A 138 6.66 5.03 16.29
N HIS A 139 7.20 5.77 17.27
CA HIS A 139 8.05 5.19 18.33
C HIS A 139 7.29 4.32 19.32
N GLU A 140 6.01 4.62 19.58
CA GLU A 140 5.15 3.83 20.46
C GLU A 140 4.59 2.56 19.78
N LEU A 141 4.93 2.30 18.52
CA LEU A 141 4.50 1.09 17.83
C LEU A 141 5.01 -0.16 18.55
N PRO A 142 4.17 -1.21 18.66
CA PRO A 142 4.49 -2.39 19.45
C PRO A 142 5.61 -3.23 18.84
N GLY A 143 6.42 -3.81 19.73
CA GLY A 143 7.43 -4.81 19.38
C GLY A 143 8.58 -4.23 18.56
N GLU A 144 8.97 -4.97 17.52
CA GLU A 144 10.13 -4.69 16.67
C GLU A 144 9.96 -3.42 15.80
N HIS A 145 8.73 -2.95 15.58
CA HIS A 145 8.45 -1.78 14.74
C HIS A 145 9.05 -0.50 15.34
N GLY A 146 8.74 -0.20 16.61
CA GLY A 146 9.24 1.01 17.28
C GLY A 146 10.77 1.02 17.40
N GLN A 147 11.38 -0.16 17.60
CA GLN A 147 12.85 -0.30 17.63
C GLN A 147 13.48 0.06 16.29
N LEU A 148 12.89 -0.39 15.17
CA LEU A 148 13.39 -0.06 13.84
C LEU A 148 13.20 1.42 13.51
N ILE A 149 12.05 2.01 13.85
CA ILE A 149 11.81 3.46 13.68
C ILE A 149 12.84 4.26 14.47
N ALA A 150 13.11 3.93 15.73
CA ALA A 150 14.10 4.64 16.54
C ALA A 150 15.54 4.48 16.00
N TRP A 151 15.86 3.36 15.36
CA TRP A 151 17.14 3.23 14.64
C TRP A 151 17.17 4.11 13.39
N LEU A 152 16.09 4.10 12.60
CA LEU A 152 15.98 4.85 11.37
C LEU A 152 16.03 6.37 11.61
N GLU A 153 15.35 6.86 12.64
CA GLU A 153 15.42 8.26 13.06
C GLU A 153 16.87 8.67 13.36
N ARG A 154 17.59 7.89 14.18
CA ARG A 154 19.01 8.16 14.50
C ARG A 154 19.87 8.20 13.25
N PHE A 155 19.69 7.23 12.35
CA PHE A 155 20.43 7.17 11.09
C PHE A 155 20.19 8.43 10.23
N LEU A 156 18.95 8.89 10.12
CA LEU A 156 18.58 10.05 9.31
C LEU A 156 18.97 11.37 9.97
N VAL A 157 19.02 11.46 11.29
CA VAL A 157 19.59 12.61 12.00
C VAL A 157 21.07 12.77 11.67
N ASP A 158 21.81 11.66 11.59
CA ASP A 158 23.25 11.67 11.31
C ASP A 158 23.59 11.87 9.83
N ASN A 159 22.80 11.29 8.92
CA ASN A 159 23.11 11.25 7.48
C ASN A 159 22.22 12.16 6.62
N GLY A 160 21.15 12.70 7.20
CA GLY A 160 20.08 13.36 6.45
C GLY A 160 19.26 12.38 5.61
N PRO A 161 18.43 12.89 4.69
CA PRO A 161 17.59 12.08 3.81
C PRO A 161 18.45 11.32 2.80
N THR A 162 18.42 9.99 2.86
CA THR A 162 19.22 9.12 1.98
C THR A 162 18.35 8.27 1.05
N PRO A 163 18.82 7.98 -0.18
CA PRO A 163 18.15 7.02 -1.06
C PRO A 163 18.09 5.60 -0.45
N TRP A 164 17.08 4.82 -0.84
CA TRP A 164 16.91 3.43 -0.39
C TRP A 164 18.18 2.58 -0.53
N ALA A 165 18.92 2.70 -1.63
CA ALA A 165 20.14 1.92 -1.85
C ALA A 165 21.20 2.14 -0.74
N VAL A 166 21.33 3.37 -0.23
CA VAL A 166 22.25 3.68 0.86
C VAL A 166 21.72 3.13 2.18
N LEU A 167 20.42 3.33 2.44
CA LEU A 167 19.78 2.81 3.65
C LEU A 167 19.82 1.27 3.71
N GLN A 168 19.68 0.61 2.56
CA GLN A 168 19.76 -0.84 2.45
C GLN A 168 21.13 -1.37 2.89
N VAL A 169 22.22 -0.70 2.47
CA VAL A 169 23.57 -1.04 2.91
C VAL A 169 23.72 -0.81 4.41
N ALA A 170 23.26 0.33 4.93
CA ALA A 170 23.31 0.63 6.37
C ALA A 170 22.54 -0.40 7.22
N LEU A 171 21.37 -0.85 6.75
CA LEU A 171 20.59 -1.91 7.38
C LEU A 171 21.30 -3.26 7.36
N GLN A 172 22.04 -3.57 6.29
CA GLN A 172 22.85 -4.78 6.20
C GLN A 172 24.05 -4.72 7.16
N GLU A 173 24.76 -3.60 7.20
CA GLU A 173 25.89 -3.37 8.12
C GLU A 173 25.47 -3.41 9.60
N ALA A 174 24.22 -3.04 9.89
CA ALA A 174 23.66 -3.08 11.24
C ALA A 174 23.01 -4.43 11.61
N ASP A 175 23.05 -5.44 10.74
CA ASP A 175 22.34 -6.73 10.90
C ASP A 175 20.81 -6.58 11.11
N LEU A 176 20.21 -5.51 10.55
CA LEU A 176 18.78 -5.18 10.70
C LEU A 176 17.96 -5.45 9.44
N MET A 177 18.55 -5.92 8.34
CA MET A 177 17.83 -6.18 7.09
C MET A 177 16.69 -7.19 7.26
N ASP A 178 16.94 -8.32 7.94
CA ASP A 178 15.93 -9.34 8.18
C ASP A 178 14.79 -8.83 9.08
N LEU A 179 15.13 -7.99 10.05
CA LEU A 179 14.15 -7.31 10.90
C LEU A 179 13.26 -6.40 10.04
N ALA A 180 13.87 -5.55 9.20
CA ALA A 180 13.20 -4.59 8.35
C ALA A 180 12.20 -5.27 7.39
N GLN A 181 12.58 -6.37 6.76
CA GLN A 181 11.68 -7.13 5.88
C GLN A 181 10.52 -7.77 6.65
N ARG A 182 10.80 -8.33 7.83
CA ARG A 182 9.78 -8.97 8.68
C ARG A 182 8.74 -7.96 9.16
N VAL A 183 9.17 -6.84 9.73
CA VAL A 183 8.24 -5.80 10.23
C VAL A 183 7.52 -5.10 9.09
N SER A 184 8.12 -5.01 7.90
CA SER A 184 7.47 -4.45 6.70
C SER A 184 6.51 -5.44 6.02
N GLY A 185 6.42 -6.68 6.51
CA GLY A 185 5.52 -7.71 5.96
C GLY A 185 6.01 -8.37 4.66
N GLY A 186 7.28 -8.22 4.28
CA GLY A 186 7.83 -8.86 3.09
C GLY A 186 9.11 -8.22 2.56
N PRO A 187 9.57 -8.68 1.37
CA PRO A 187 10.77 -8.17 0.72
C PRO A 187 10.70 -6.66 0.46
N LEU A 188 11.80 -5.96 0.76
CA LEU A 188 11.97 -4.54 0.48
C LEU A 188 12.74 -4.39 -0.83
N THR A 189 12.06 -3.89 -1.85
CA THR A 189 12.64 -3.58 -3.17
C THR A 189 12.63 -2.08 -3.36
N ALA A 190 13.54 -1.56 -4.19
CA ALA A 190 13.57 -0.14 -4.52
C ALA A 190 12.17 0.34 -4.94
N PRO A 191 11.67 1.45 -4.35
CA PRO A 191 10.32 1.89 -4.62
C PRO A 191 10.22 2.50 -6.03
N PRO A 192 9.11 2.28 -6.74
CA PRO A 192 8.75 3.17 -7.84
C PRO A 192 8.41 4.56 -7.29
N GLY A 193 8.59 5.60 -8.09
CA GLY A 193 8.05 6.91 -7.76
C GLY A 193 6.52 6.85 -7.78
N ASP A 194 5.88 7.31 -6.71
CA ASP A 194 4.42 7.37 -6.60
C ASP A 194 3.97 8.82 -6.33
N GLU A 195 3.10 9.32 -7.20
CA GLU A 195 2.56 10.68 -7.13
C GLU A 195 1.62 10.87 -5.92
N HIS A 196 1.05 9.79 -5.38
CA HIS A 196 0.13 9.82 -4.24
C HIS A 196 0.77 9.40 -2.92
N LEU A 197 2.08 9.14 -2.91
CA LEU A 197 2.81 8.62 -1.75
C LEU A 197 2.51 9.37 -0.44
N GLU A 198 2.55 10.70 -0.46
CA GLU A 198 2.29 11.51 0.74
C GLU A 198 0.85 11.38 1.24
N ALA A 199 -0.11 11.30 0.32
CA ALA A 199 -1.51 11.13 0.65
C ALA A 199 -1.75 9.75 1.28
N GLU A 200 -1.17 8.69 0.71
CA GLU A 200 -1.24 7.33 1.24
C GLU A 200 -0.54 7.19 2.59
N PHE A 201 0.63 7.82 2.76
CA PHE A 201 1.34 7.81 4.04
C PHE A 201 0.51 8.49 5.13
N ARG A 202 -0.10 9.64 4.82
CA ARG A 202 -0.99 10.35 5.76
C ARG A 202 -2.25 9.55 6.08
N GLU A 203 -2.82 8.83 5.11
CA GLU A 203 -3.93 7.90 5.35
C GLU A 203 -3.50 6.76 6.30
N THR A 204 -2.30 6.24 6.09
CA THR A 204 -1.71 5.19 6.92
C THR A 204 -1.49 5.66 8.35
N LEU A 205 -0.93 6.87 8.56
CA LEU A 205 -0.82 7.49 9.88
C LEU A 205 -2.19 7.68 10.55
N ARG A 206 -3.22 8.11 9.82
CA ARG A 206 -4.59 8.21 10.35
C ARG A 206 -5.11 6.85 10.85
N LYS A 207 -4.88 5.77 10.11
CA LYS A 207 -5.24 4.40 10.53
C LYS A 207 -4.51 4.00 11.83
N LEU A 208 -3.23 4.35 11.97
CA LEU A 208 -2.46 4.12 13.19
C LEU A 208 -3.00 4.91 14.39
N TRP A 209 -3.31 6.20 14.20
CA TRP A 209 -3.93 7.03 15.23
C TRP A 209 -5.26 6.45 15.70
N ILE A 210 -6.12 6.04 14.77
CA ILE A 210 -7.39 5.38 15.10
C ILE A 210 -7.13 4.15 15.99
N GLY A 211 -6.17 3.30 15.61
CA GLY A 211 -5.80 2.12 16.38
C GLY A 211 -5.32 2.46 17.81
N LYS A 212 -4.45 3.45 17.96
CA LYS A 212 -3.95 3.92 19.27
C LYS A 212 -5.09 4.47 20.14
N LEU A 213 -5.93 5.34 19.59
CA LEU A 213 -7.05 5.94 20.31
C LEU A 213 -8.09 4.88 20.72
N GLN A 214 -8.32 3.86 19.88
CA GLN A 214 -9.17 2.74 20.22
C GLN A 214 -8.59 1.93 21.39
N ALA A 215 -7.28 1.63 21.38
CA ALA A 215 -6.62 0.93 22.47
C ALA A 215 -6.65 1.74 23.80
N ASP A 216 -6.50 3.06 23.71
CA ASP A 216 -6.60 3.96 24.87
C ASP A 216 -8.04 4.02 25.41
N ALA A 217 -9.06 4.09 24.53
CA ALA A 217 -10.46 4.06 24.92
C ALA A 217 -10.83 2.72 25.59
N ASP A 218 -10.36 1.61 25.04
CA ASP A 218 -10.53 0.27 25.62
C ASP A 218 -9.90 0.17 27.01
N ARG A 219 -8.71 0.75 27.21
CA ARG A 219 -8.04 0.79 28.51
C ARG A 219 -8.84 1.57 29.54
N ILE A 220 -9.43 2.70 29.15
CA ILE A 220 -10.32 3.47 30.02
C ILE A 220 -11.57 2.66 30.35
N ALA A 221 -12.21 2.04 29.36
CA ALA A 221 -13.44 1.27 29.56
C ALA A 221 -13.26 0.06 30.49
N ARG A 222 -12.05 -0.54 30.50
CA ARG A 222 -11.70 -1.67 31.38
C ARG A 222 -11.21 -1.24 32.77
N SER A 223 -11.07 0.06 33.03
CA SER A 223 -10.57 0.52 34.33
C SER A 223 -11.65 0.43 35.43
N PRO A 224 -11.28 0.25 36.71
CA PRO A 224 -12.25 0.15 37.81
C PRO A 224 -13.09 1.42 38.02
N GLN A 225 -12.56 2.57 37.63
CA GLN A 225 -13.22 3.88 37.69
C GLN A 225 -13.00 4.58 36.34
N PRO A 226 -13.85 4.29 35.35
CA PRO A 226 -13.61 4.75 34.00
C PRO A 226 -13.98 6.23 33.87
N ASP A 227 -13.06 7.03 33.32
CA ASP A 227 -13.29 8.44 33.01
C ASP A 227 -14.17 8.56 31.75
N MET A 228 -15.46 8.78 31.95
CA MET A 228 -16.45 8.88 30.88
C MET A 228 -16.23 10.11 29.99
N ALA A 229 -15.77 11.23 30.55
CA ALA A 229 -15.52 12.44 29.78
C ALA A 229 -14.36 12.23 28.80
N ARG A 230 -13.26 11.64 29.29
CA ARG A 230 -12.11 11.29 28.46
C ARG A 230 -12.46 10.22 27.42
N PHE A 231 -13.23 9.19 27.80
CA PHE A 231 -13.68 8.16 26.87
C PHE A 231 -14.50 8.76 25.71
N GLN A 232 -15.48 9.62 26.00
CA GLN A 232 -16.30 10.28 24.98
C GLN A 232 -15.47 11.18 24.05
N ALA A 233 -14.49 11.91 24.60
CA ALA A 233 -13.57 12.73 23.81
C ALA A 233 -12.77 11.87 22.81
N LEU A 234 -12.22 10.74 23.25
CA LEU A 234 -11.51 9.81 22.35
C LEU A 234 -12.44 9.25 21.26
N GLN A 235 -13.68 8.90 21.60
CA GLN A 235 -14.66 8.40 20.62
C GLN A 235 -15.06 9.46 19.59
N GLN A 236 -15.10 10.74 19.97
CA GLN A 236 -15.31 11.82 19.01
C GLN A 236 -14.12 11.95 18.06
N GLN A 237 -12.89 11.99 18.59
CA GLN A 237 -11.67 12.07 17.77
C GLN A 237 -11.55 10.89 16.79
N ILE A 238 -11.85 9.66 17.23
CA ILE A 238 -11.86 8.47 16.35
C ILE A 238 -12.86 8.65 15.21
N ARG A 239 -14.05 9.19 15.48
CA ARG A 239 -15.06 9.43 14.44
C ARG A 239 -14.57 10.48 13.44
N ASP A 240 -14.02 11.58 13.92
CA ASP A 240 -13.52 12.67 13.07
C ASP A 240 -12.40 12.16 12.14
N LEU A 241 -11.46 11.37 12.68
CA LEU A 241 -10.40 10.74 11.88
C LEU A 241 -10.96 9.76 10.84
N LYS A 242 -11.99 8.98 11.20
CA LYS A 242 -12.64 8.05 10.25
C LYS A 242 -13.40 8.75 9.14
N THR A 243 -13.97 9.93 9.40
CA THR A 243 -14.65 10.72 8.36
C THR A 243 -13.67 11.38 7.39
N ALA A 244 -12.42 11.53 7.80
CA ALA A 244 -11.35 12.08 6.98
C ALA A 244 -10.54 11.01 6.24
N LEU A 245 -10.89 9.73 6.36
CA LEU A 245 -10.38 8.61 5.53
C LEU A 245 -11.21 8.52 4.26
#